data_AF-A0A944MA58-F1
#
_entry.id   AF-A0A944MA58-F1
#
_cell.length_a   1.000
_cell.length_b   1.000
_cell.length_c   1.000
_cell.angle_alpha   90.00
_cell.angle_beta   90.00
_cell.angle_gamma   90.00
#
_symmetry.space_group_name_H-M   'P 1'
#
loop_
_entity.id
_entity.type
_entity.pdbx_description
1 polymer ?
#
loop_
_entity_poly.entity_id
_entity_poly.type
_entity_poly.pdbx_seq_one_letter_code
_entity_poly.pdbx_strand_id
1 'polypeptide(L)'
;MEQRQKLGTECLVKYLNNMIFDYFEADDPLKHRDLQRIDDLLSSDHFLKALGKDAHALMVPDDFPVVTDVIYAEKMLHSQEIWDMPEPWPYQYFADITGRINPYDHVTIEERIEIEKIRKKNIDAYTKNIILFLDSKYEEYQITQFLCESVDHEKFQKDVVVEIIRSFQSDIDAFIDNMIYASYYGGIDASPEIKRIYEAFLTGGIPCGWVGPLPEDGGDPNKCMQLLHFGRSS
;
A
#
# COMPACT_ATOMS: atom_id res chain seq x y z
N MET A 1 2.39 23.30 -25.74
CA MET A 1 2.53 21.83 -25.56
C MET A 1 3.90 21.48 -25.01
N GLU A 2 5.01 22.01 -25.55
CA GLU A 2 6.37 21.73 -25.06
C GLU A 2 6.69 22.22 -23.63
N GLN A 3 6.08 23.31 -23.16
CA GLN A 3 6.30 23.78 -21.77
C GLN A 3 5.65 22.90 -20.69
N ARG A 4 4.52 22.21 -20.99
CA ARG A 4 3.90 21.26 -20.05
C ARG A 4 4.69 19.96 -19.96
N GLN A 5 5.30 19.54 -21.07
CA GLN A 5 6.19 18.38 -21.10
C GLN A 5 7.46 18.63 -20.27
N LYS A 6 8.11 19.79 -20.41
CA LYS A 6 9.29 20.16 -19.61
C LYS A 6 9.00 20.29 -18.11
N LEU A 7 7.88 20.91 -17.73
CA LEU A 7 7.45 20.99 -16.33
C LEU A 7 7.09 19.62 -15.74
N GLY A 8 6.53 18.71 -16.54
CA GLY A 8 6.29 17.33 -16.13
C GLY A 8 7.60 16.58 -15.86
N THR A 9 8.59 16.69 -16.76
CA THR A 9 9.88 15.98 -16.61
C THR A 9 10.75 16.54 -15.48
N GLU A 10 10.78 17.86 -15.27
CA GLU A 10 11.53 18.48 -14.14
C GLU A 10 10.84 18.24 -12.79
N CYS A 11 9.51 18.11 -12.75
CA CYS A 11 8.78 17.75 -11.54
C CYS A 11 8.96 16.25 -11.21
N LEU A 12 8.91 15.37 -12.23
CA LEU A 12 9.10 13.92 -12.08
C LEU A 12 10.50 13.55 -11.58
N VAL A 13 11.55 14.22 -12.07
CA VAL A 13 12.93 14.00 -11.60
C VAL A 13 13.12 14.37 -10.12
N LYS A 14 12.25 15.23 -9.56
CA LYS A 14 12.32 15.64 -8.15
C LYS A 14 11.77 14.59 -7.18
N TYR A 15 10.99 13.62 -7.65
CA TYR A 15 10.38 12.59 -6.80
C TYR A 15 11.18 11.28 -6.69
N LEU A 16 12.31 11.17 -7.39
CA LEU A 16 12.99 9.89 -7.59
C LEU A 16 14.15 9.59 -6.62
N ASN A 17 14.54 10.52 -5.75
CA ASN A 17 15.50 10.25 -4.69
C ASN A 17 14.95 10.81 -3.38
N ASN A 18 14.87 9.97 -2.35
CA ASN A 18 14.63 10.37 -0.96
C ASN A 18 13.23 10.96 -0.66
N MET A 19 12.17 10.42 -1.27
CA MET A 19 10.80 10.92 -1.08
C MET A 19 10.39 10.90 0.39
N ILE A 20 10.75 9.86 1.13
CA ILE A 20 10.43 9.71 2.54
C ILE A 20 11.34 10.61 3.39
N PHE A 21 12.65 10.63 3.09
CA PHE A 21 13.61 11.44 3.86
C PHE A 21 13.44 12.95 3.72
N ASP A 22 12.73 13.44 2.70
CA ASP A 22 12.33 14.85 2.59
C ASP A 22 11.36 15.29 3.71
N TYR A 23 10.67 14.35 4.35
CA TYR A 23 9.64 14.61 5.38
C TYR A 23 9.94 13.95 6.72
N PHE A 24 10.71 12.88 6.74
CA PHE A 24 10.87 12.03 7.92
C PHE A 24 12.35 11.88 8.29
N GLU A 25 12.69 12.35 9.48
CA GLU A 25 14.06 12.31 10.01
C GLU A 25 14.40 10.93 10.58
N ALA A 26 15.63 10.48 10.37
CA ALA A 26 16.12 9.18 10.82
C ALA A 26 17.41 9.28 11.63
N ASP A 27 17.26 9.59 12.93
CA ASP A 27 18.39 9.80 13.83
C ASP A 27 19.06 8.50 14.32
N ASP A 28 18.37 7.37 14.16
CA ASP A 28 18.88 6.05 14.53
C ASP A 28 19.06 5.13 13.30
N PRO A 29 20.04 4.20 13.35
CA PRO A 29 20.37 3.35 12.19
C PRO A 29 19.25 2.42 11.73
N LEU A 30 18.39 1.94 12.64
CA LEU A 30 17.33 1.00 12.31
C LEU A 30 16.23 1.72 11.50
N LYS A 31 15.78 2.86 12.00
CA LYS A 31 14.85 3.74 11.30
C LYS A 31 15.38 4.19 9.96
N HIS A 32 16.64 4.61 9.90
CA HIS A 32 17.26 5.02 8.64
C HIS A 32 17.22 3.90 7.60
N ARG A 33 17.58 2.68 8.01
CA ARG A 33 17.51 1.50 7.13
C ARG A 33 16.09 1.24 6.65
N ASP A 34 15.10 1.31 7.53
CA ASP A 34 13.71 1.01 7.17
C ASP A 34 13.08 2.10 6.30
N LEU A 35 13.34 3.39 6.55
CA LEU A 35 12.92 4.48 5.66
C LEU A 35 13.59 4.36 4.28
N GLN A 36 14.89 4.01 4.23
CA GLN A 36 15.58 3.75 2.96
C GLN A 36 14.94 2.60 2.19
N ARG A 37 14.54 1.50 2.86
CA ARG A 37 13.83 0.38 2.22
C ARG A 37 12.51 0.81 1.59
N ILE A 38 11.79 1.74 2.21
CA ILE A 38 10.55 2.30 1.68
C ILE A 38 10.84 3.19 0.46
N ASP A 39 11.85 4.06 0.54
CA ASP A 39 12.26 4.88 -0.61
C ASP A 39 12.73 4.04 -1.80
N ASP A 40 13.53 2.99 -1.55
CA ASP A 40 13.97 2.05 -2.57
C ASP A 40 12.79 1.30 -3.21
N LEU A 41 11.78 0.95 -2.41
CA LEU A 41 10.54 0.36 -2.90
C LEU A 41 9.79 1.33 -3.82
N LEU A 42 9.56 2.57 -3.40
CA LEU A 42 8.85 3.58 -4.21
C LEU A 42 9.60 3.93 -5.50
N SER A 43 10.94 3.89 -5.45
CA SER A 43 11.78 4.16 -6.62
C SER A 43 11.94 2.95 -7.55
N SER A 44 11.44 1.78 -7.16
CA SER A 44 11.54 0.56 -7.97
C SER A 44 10.61 0.59 -9.18
N ASP A 45 11.13 0.17 -10.33
CA ASP A 45 10.33 -0.08 -11.55
C ASP A 45 9.26 -1.17 -11.35
N HIS A 46 9.29 -1.91 -10.25
CA HIS A 46 8.30 -2.94 -9.94
C HIS A 46 7.10 -2.41 -9.17
N PHE A 47 7.23 -1.30 -8.44
CA PHE A 47 6.18 -0.78 -7.57
C PHE A 47 4.89 -0.53 -8.35
N LEU A 48 3.78 -1.16 -7.95
CA LEU A 48 2.45 -1.13 -8.62
C LEU A 48 2.38 -1.66 -10.06
N LYS A 49 3.48 -2.17 -10.62
CA LYS A 49 3.53 -2.61 -12.01
C LYS A 49 2.61 -3.81 -12.30
N ALA A 50 2.31 -4.63 -11.30
CA ALA A 50 1.42 -5.78 -11.44
C ALA A 50 -0.07 -5.39 -11.50
N LEU A 51 -0.40 -4.11 -11.39
CA LEU A 51 -1.75 -3.58 -11.54
C LEU A 51 -1.96 -2.88 -12.89
N GLY A 52 -0.93 -2.83 -13.74
CA GLY A 52 -0.94 -2.10 -15.00
C GLY A 52 -0.92 -2.98 -16.24
N LYS A 53 -0.89 -2.34 -17.41
CA LYS A 53 -0.92 -3.00 -18.73
C LYS A 53 0.17 -4.08 -18.95
N ASP A 54 1.30 -3.94 -18.25
CA ASP A 54 2.46 -4.83 -18.37
C ASP A 54 2.52 -5.86 -17.22
N ALA A 55 1.44 -6.03 -16.45
CA ALA A 55 1.40 -6.91 -15.28
C ALA A 55 1.82 -8.35 -15.61
N HIS A 56 1.42 -8.88 -16.78
CA HIS A 56 1.76 -10.23 -17.22
C HIS A 56 3.27 -10.47 -17.45
N ALA A 57 4.10 -9.43 -17.48
CA ALA A 57 5.55 -9.57 -17.46
C ALA A 57 6.08 -10.05 -16.10
N LEU A 58 5.29 -9.90 -15.03
CA LEU A 58 5.61 -10.33 -13.68
C LEU A 58 5.00 -11.70 -13.41
N MET A 59 5.71 -12.50 -12.61
CA MET A 59 5.18 -13.76 -12.09
C MET A 59 4.28 -13.49 -10.90
N VAL A 60 3.19 -14.25 -10.80
CA VAL A 60 2.45 -14.36 -9.54
C VAL A 60 3.38 -14.98 -8.49
N PRO A 61 3.53 -14.34 -7.31
CA PRO A 61 4.27 -14.93 -6.19
C PRO A 61 3.59 -16.21 -5.67
N ASP A 62 4.37 -17.29 -5.49
CA ASP A 62 3.86 -18.58 -5.01
C ASP A 62 3.40 -18.54 -3.53
N ASP A 63 3.85 -17.55 -2.77
CA ASP A 63 3.61 -17.41 -1.34
C ASP A 63 2.46 -16.46 -0.99
N PHE A 64 1.82 -15.81 -1.98
CA PHE A 64 0.63 -14.98 -1.75
C PHE A 64 -0.63 -15.60 -2.36
N PRO A 65 -1.72 -15.71 -1.58
CA PRO A 65 -3.05 -15.86 -2.13
C PRO A 65 -3.41 -14.66 -3.03
N VAL A 66 -3.57 -14.90 -4.33
CA VAL A 66 -3.83 -13.83 -5.31
C VAL A 66 -5.31 -13.66 -5.61
N VAL A 67 -5.72 -12.40 -5.68
CA VAL A 67 -7.03 -11.92 -6.09
C VAL A 67 -6.86 -11.11 -7.36
N THR A 68 -7.66 -11.41 -8.38
CA THR A 68 -7.70 -10.65 -9.65
C THR A 68 -9.04 -9.91 -9.85
N ASP A 69 -9.94 -10.00 -8.87
CA ASP A 69 -11.23 -9.32 -8.90
C ASP A 69 -11.13 -7.99 -8.12
N VAL A 70 -11.15 -6.89 -8.87
CA VAL A 70 -11.03 -5.52 -8.34
C VAL A 70 -12.16 -5.19 -7.35
N ILE A 71 -13.38 -5.62 -7.65
CA ILE A 71 -14.55 -5.30 -6.80
C ILE A 71 -14.47 -6.11 -5.52
N TYR A 72 -14.06 -7.37 -5.60
CA TYR A 72 -13.87 -8.20 -4.42
C TYR A 72 -12.71 -7.69 -3.55
N ALA A 73 -11.62 -7.24 -4.15
CA ALA A 73 -10.51 -6.59 -3.45
C ALA A 73 -10.95 -5.34 -2.68
N GLU A 74 -11.72 -4.44 -3.32
CA GLU A 74 -12.30 -3.28 -2.65
C GLU A 74 -13.19 -3.68 -1.48
N LYS A 75 -14.04 -4.69 -1.69
CA LYS A 75 -14.93 -5.19 -0.64
C LYS A 75 -14.16 -5.70 0.58
N MET A 76 -13.08 -6.45 0.38
CA MET A 76 -12.27 -6.96 1.48
C MET A 76 -11.53 -5.84 2.24
N LEU A 77 -11.10 -4.78 1.54
CA LEU A 77 -10.45 -3.63 2.16
C LEU A 77 -11.43 -2.80 3.02
N HIS A 78 -12.64 -2.55 2.51
CA HIS A 78 -13.51 -1.49 3.03
C HIS A 78 -14.83 -1.96 3.65
N SER A 79 -15.33 -3.14 3.29
CA SER A 79 -16.69 -3.55 3.65
C SER A 79 -16.82 -3.97 5.11
N GLN A 80 -17.49 -3.13 5.90
CA GLN A 80 -17.96 -3.45 7.25
C GLN A 80 -19.25 -4.31 7.26
N GLU A 81 -19.90 -4.48 6.09
CA GLU A 81 -21.09 -5.35 5.94
C GLU A 81 -20.79 -6.82 6.28
N ILE A 82 -19.51 -7.20 6.36
CA ILE A 82 -19.07 -8.51 6.84
C ILE A 82 -19.62 -8.83 8.23
N TRP A 83 -19.80 -7.83 9.10
CA TRP A 83 -20.34 -8.00 10.44
C TRP A 83 -21.85 -8.30 10.47
N ASP A 84 -22.55 -8.04 9.37
CA ASP A 84 -23.95 -8.41 9.19
C ASP A 84 -24.10 -9.84 8.64
N MET A 85 -23.00 -10.51 8.26
CA MET A 85 -23.00 -11.88 7.73
C MET A 85 -22.92 -12.92 8.86
N PRO A 86 -23.58 -14.09 8.71
CA PRO A 86 -23.40 -15.18 9.64
C PRO A 86 -21.98 -15.76 9.57
N GLU A 87 -21.43 -16.14 10.71
CA GLU A 87 -20.15 -16.85 10.78
C GLU A 87 -20.23 -18.27 10.18
N PRO A 88 -19.12 -18.80 9.63
CA PRO A 88 -17.80 -18.17 9.52
C PRO A 88 -17.75 -17.11 8.41
N TRP A 89 -17.10 -15.98 8.69
CA TRP A 89 -16.93 -14.92 7.71
C TRP A 89 -15.95 -15.32 6.59
N PRO A 90 -16.21 -14.92 5.33
CA PRO A 90 -15.31 -15.17 4.22
C PRO A 90 -13.97 -14.40 4.30
N TYR A 91 -13.91 -13.31 5.05
CA TYR A 91 -12.72 -12.47 5.27
C TYR A 91 -12.91 -11.62 6.55
N GLN A 92 -11.86 -10.93 6.98
CA GLN A 92 -11.85 -10.01 8.11
C GLN A 92 -11.85 -8.55 7.63
N TYR A 93 -12.32 -7.62 8.46
CA TYR A 93 -12.24 -6.19 8.14
C TYR A 93 -10.77 -5.74 8.12
N PHE A 94 -10.28 -5.33 6.95
CA PHE A 94 -8.83 -5.19 6.74
C PHE A 94 -8.19 -4.04 7.53
N ALA A 95 -8.92 -2.94 7.74
CA ALA A 95 -8.43 -1.81 8.53
C ALA A 95 -8.06 -2.21 9.98
N ASP A 96 -8.77 -3.18 10.56
CA ASP A 96 -8.45 -3.71 11.89
C ASP A 96 -7.12 -4.46 11.90
N ILE A 97 -6.64 -4.95 10.76
CA ILE A 97 -5.37 -5.67 10.63
C ILE A 97 -4.21 -4.69 10.45
N THR A 98 -4.37 -3.72 9.55
CA THR A 98 -3.24 -2.88 9.09
C THR A 98 -2.89 -1.75 10.04
N GLY A 99 -3.75 -1.43 11.01
CA GLY A 99 -3.49 -0.43 12.06
C GLY A 99 -2.74 -0.96 13.29
N ARG A 100 -2.29 -2.22 13.29
CA ARG A 100 -1.72 -2.91 14.46
C ARG A 100 -0.22 -2.70 14.61
N ILE A 101 0.19 -1.47 14.86
CA ILE A 101 1.55 -1.17 15.31
C ILE A 101 1.48 -0.97 16.82
N ASN A 102 2.26 -1.70 17.62
CA ASN A 102 2.28 -1.49 19.07
C ASN A 102 3.31 -0.41 19.44
N PRO A 103 2.88 0.82 19.74
CA PRO A 103 3.81 1.91 20.02
C PRO A 103 4.41 1.84 21.44
N TYR A 104 3.95 0.91 22.27
CA TYR A 104 4.28 0.85 23.70
C TYR A 104 5.46 -0.06 24.02
N ASP A 105 5.79 -1.00 23.14
CA ASP A 105 6.79 -2.04 23.42
C ASP A 105 8.23 -1.60 23.09
N HIS A 106 8.39 -0.57 22.25
CA HIS A 106 9.67 -0.27 21.60
C HIS A 106 10.21 1.14 21.86
N VAL A 107 9.38 2.07 22.34
CA VAL A 107 9.77 3.47 22.54
C VAL A 107 9.19 4.05 23.83
N THR A 108 9.87 5.04 24.39
CA THR A 108 9.45 5.80 25.59
C THR A 108 8.29 6.75 25.28
N ILE A 109 7.60 7.24 26.32
CA ILE A 109 6.50 8.23 26.14
C ILE A 109 7.03 9.50 25.45
N GLU A 110 8.23 9.93 25.82
CA GLU A 110 8.88 11.13 25.29
C GLU A 110 9.17 10.98 23.80
N GLU A 111 9.73 9.84 23.39
CA GLU A 111 9.98 9.54 21.97
C GLU A 111 8.68 9.52 21.16
N ARG A 112 7.58 8.96 21.70
CA ARG A 112 6.27 9.00 21.03
C ARG A 112 5.78 10.40 20.76
N ILE A 113 5.93 11.29 21.75
CA ILE A 113 5.52 12.69 21.61
C ILE A 113 6.33 13.37 20.49
N GLU A 114 7.62 13.11 20.41
CA GLU A 114 8.46 13.66 19.34
C GLU A 114 8.11 13.08 17.96
N ILE A 115 7.88 11.77 17.86
CA ILE A 115 7.42 11.12 16.62
C ILE A 115 6.12 11.75 16.11
N GLU A 116 5.13 11.91 17.00
CA GLU A 116 3.85 12.53 16.64
C GLU A 116 3.98 14.01 16.24
N LYS A 117 4.94 14.74 16.82
CA LYS A 117 5.23 16.13 16.40
C LYS A 117 5.81 16.18 15.01
N ILE A 118 6.80 15.33 14.71
CA ILE A 118 7.42 15.24 13.38
C ILE A 118 6.36 14.88 12.34
N ARG A 119 5.56 13.85 12.62
CA ARG A 119 4.48 13.40 11.73
C ARG A 119 3.47 14.51 11.47
N LYS A 120 2.90 15.14 12.51
CA LYS A 120 1.92 16.23 12.35
C LYS A 120 2.46 17.42 11.58
N LYS A 121 3.75 17.72 11.71
CA LYS A 121 4.39 18.83 11.00
C LYS A 121 4.48 18.57 9.48
N ASN A 122 4.71 17.32 9.09
CA ASN A 122 5.10 16.98 7.72
C ASN A 122 4.04 16.20 6.94
N ILE A 123 3.03 15.61 7.60
CA ILE A 123 2.05 14.70 6.98
C ILE A 123 1.30 15.34 5.81
N ASP A 124 0.81 16.58 5.93
CA ASP A 124 0.06 17.23 4.85
C ASP A 124 0.92 17.42 3.58
N ALA A 125 2.19 17.79 3.77
CA ALA A 125 3.12 17.99 2.66
C ALA A 125 3.53 16.65 2.03
N TYR A 126 3.76 15.64 2.86
CA TYR A 126 4.00 14.26 2.43
C TYR A 126 2.81 13.70 1.64
N THR A 127 1.61 13.69 2.21
CA THR A 127 0.37 13.17 1.58
C THR A 127 0.12 13.83 0.23
N LYS A 128 0.34 15.14 0.11
CA LYS A 128 0.21 15.81 -1.18
C LYS A 128 1.20 15.28 -2.23
N ASN A 129 2.44 15.02 -1.85
CA ASN A 129 3.48 14.60 -2.77
C ASN A 129 3.40 13.11 -3.10
N ILE A 130 3.03 12.25 -2.15
CA ILE A 130 2.80 10.83 -2.43
C ILE A 130 1.61 10.64 -3.36
N ILE A 131 0.52 11.42 -3.23
CA ILE A 131 -0.60 11.38 -4.18
C ILE A 131 -0.14 11.74 -5.60
N LEU A 132 0.63 12.83 -5.77
CA LEU A 132 1.17 13.22 -7.08
C LEU A 132 2.10 12.14 -7.67
N PHE A 133 2.87 11.48 -6.82
CA PHE A 133 3.70 10.35 -7.22
C PHE A 133 2.85 9.15 -7.65
N LEU A 134 1.84 8.77 -6.87
CA LEU A 134 0.93 7.67 -7.21
C LEU A 134 0.18 7.96 -8.51
N ASP A 135 -0.29 9.18 -8.73
CA ASP A 135 -0.88 9.61 -10.00
C ASP A 135 0.07 9.37 -11.17
N SER A 136 1.35 9.71 -11.01
CA SER A 136 2.36 9.46 -12.04
C SER A 136 2.56 7.97 -12.34
N LYS A 137 2.54 7.11 -11.31
CA LYS A 137 2.65 5.65 -11.49
C LYS A 137 1.39 5.04 -12.13
N TYR A 138 0.22 5.53 -11.76
CA TYR A 138 -1.04 5.16 -12.40
C TYR A 138 -1.05 5.53 -13.88
N GLU A 139 -0.53 6.70 -14.24
CA GLU A 139 -0.38 7.13 -15.64
C GLU A 139 0.67 6.28 -16.38
N GLU A 140 1.86 6.10 -15.80
CA GLU A 140 2.98 5.35 -16.38
C GLU A 140 2.56 3.91 -16.77
N TYR A 141 1.94 3.19 -15.85
CA TYR A 141 1.53 1.80 -16.05
C TYR A 141 0.10 1.63 -16.56
N GLN A 142 -0.61 2.74 -16.79
CA GLN A 142 -2.01 2.75 -17.24
C GLN A 142 -2.94 1.94 -16.32
N ILE A 143 -2.73 2.04 -15.01
CA ILE A 143 -3.41 1.23 -13.99
C ILE A 143 -4.92 1.40 -14.07
N THR A 144 -5.42 2.65 -14.07
CA THR A 144 -6.87 2.89 -14.11
C THR A 144 -7.54 2.27 -15.32
N GLN A 145 -6.93 2.43 -16.51
CA GLN A 145 -7.48 1.86 -17.72
C GLN A 145 -7.50 0.33 -17.65
N PHE A 146 -6.36 -0.27 -17.29
CA PHE A 146 -6.21 -1.72 -17.22
C PHE A 146 -7.17 -2.35 -16.20
N LEU A 147 -7.25 -1.80 -14.99
CA LEU A 147 -8.16 -2.30 -13.95
C LEU A 147 -9.63 -2.11 -14.36
N CYS A 148 -10.00 -0.99 -14.99
CA CYS A 148 -11.36 -0.83 -15.52
C CYS A 148 -11.70 -1.91 -16.55
N GLU A 149 -10.80 -2.21 -17.48
CA GLU A 149 -11.00 -3.23 -18.51
C GLU A 149 -11.14 -4.65 -17.94
N SER A 150 -10.64 -4.88 -16.72
CA SER A 150 -10.77 -6.17 -16.03
C SER A 150 -12.14 -6.40 -15.35
N VAL A 151 -12.98 -5.36 -15.25
CA VAL A 151 -14.27 -5.41 -14.53
C VAL A 151 -15.44 -5.67 -15.48
N ASP A 152 -16.39 -6.49 -15.02
CA ASP A 152 -17.65 -6.75 -15.69
C ASP A 152 -18.59 -5.52 -15.63
N HIS A 153 -18.57 -4.73 -16.72
CA HIS A 153 -19.37 -3.53 -16.84
C HIS A 153 -20.87 -3.75 -17.13
N GLU A 154 -21.31 -4.99 -17.32
CA GLU A 154 -22.75 -5.29 -17.31
C GLU A 154 -23.31 -5.20 -15.88
N LYS A 155 -22.45 -5.44 -14.87
CA LYS A 155 -22.81 -5.39 -13.45
C LYS A 155 -22.42 -4.07 -12.78
N PHE A 156 -21.28 -3.49 -13.17
CA PHE A 156 -20.72 -2.32 -12.50
C PHE A 156 -20.54 -1.14 -13.45
N GLN A 157 -21.17 -0.01 -13.13
CA GLN A 157 -21.05 1.21 -13.91
C GLN A 157 -19.60 1.70 -13.94
N LYS A 158 -19.11 2.08 -15.12
CA LYS A 158 -17.72 2.48 -15.33
C LYS A 158 -17.26 3.60 -14.37
N ASP A 159 -18.08 4.61 -14.14
CA ASP A 159 -17.71 5.74 -13.26
C ASP A 159 -17.53 5.27 -11.82
N VAL A 160 -18.35 4.32 -11.35
CA VAL A 160 -18.20 3.71 -10.02
C VAL A 160 -16.90 2.92 -9.92
N VAL A 161 -16.56 2.15 -10.96
CA VAL A 161 -15.30 1.39 -11.01
C VAL A 161 -14.08 2.32 -10.99
N VAL A 162 -14.15 3.46 -11.68
CA VAL A 162 -13.07 4.47 -11.65
C VAL A 162 -12.89 5.04 -10.24
N GLU A 163 -13.98 5.32 -9.52
CA GLU A 163 -13.90 5.80 -8.13
C GLU A 163 -13.32 4.73 -7.18
N ILE A 164 -13.68 3.45 -7.36
CA ILE A 164 -13.07 2.32 -6.63
C ILE A 164 -11.55 2.26 -6.89
N ILE A 165 -11.12 2.37 -8.14
CA ILE A 165 -9.69 2.30 -8.46
C ILE A 165 -8.93 3.50 -7.87
N ARG A 166 -9.58 4.67 -7.77
CA ARG A 166 -9.03 5.85 -7.08
C ARG A 166 -8.93 5.65 -5.57
N SER A 167 -9.88 4.95 -4.93
CA SER A 167 -9.81 4.73 -3.48
C SER A 167 -8.57 3.92 -3.09
N PHE A 168 -8.11 3.00 -3.95
CA PHE A 168 -6.84 2.29 -3.73
C PHE A 168 -5.63 3.21 -3.59
N GLN A 169 -5.61 4.41 -4.20
CA GLN A 169 -4.49 5.34 -4.00
C GLN A 169 -4.44 5.82 -2.54
N SER A 170 -5.59 6.07 -1.92
CA SER A 170 -5.68 6.42 -0.51
C SER A 170 -5.26 5.25 0.38
N ASP A 171 -5.60 4.01 0.00
CA ASP A 171 -5.18 2.81 0.73
C ASP A 171 -3.66 2.62 0.66
N ILE A 172 -3.07 2.82 -0.52
CA ILE A 172 -1.63 2.75 -0.73
C ILE A 172 -0.91 3.80 0.13
N ASP A 173 -1.39 5.04 0.16
CA ASP A 173 -0.85 6.09 1.04
C ASP A 173 -0.90 5.65 2.52
N ALA A 174 -2.05 5.17 2.98
CA ALA A 174 -2.20 4.69 4.36
C ALA A 174 -1.26 3.52 4.69
N PHE A 175 -1.04 2.59 3.75
CA PHE A 175 -0.08 1.50 3.94
C PHE A 175 1.37 2.00 4.02
N ILE A 176 1.74 2.98 3.18
CA ILE A 176 3.08 3.59 3.24
C ILE A 176 3.26 4.34 4.56
N ASP A 177 2.27 5.12 5.00
CA ASP A 177 2.29 5.80 6.31
C ASP A 177 2.41 4.78 7.46
N ASN A 178 1.73 3.64 7.39
CA ASN A 178 1.90 2.57 8.38
C ASN A 178 3.31 1.96 8.35
N MET A 179 3.93 1.77 7.18
CA MET A 179 5.33 1.31 7.09
C MET A 179 6.31 2.34 7.69
N ILE A 180 6.10 3.63 7.40
CA ILE A 180 6.87 4.73 8.00
C ILE A 180 6.66 4.70 9.52
N TYR A 181 5.42 4.60 9.99
CA TYR A 181 5.10 4.53 11.41
C TYR A 181 5.82 3.35 12.09
N ALA A 182 5.74 2.14 11.52
CA ALA A 182 6.43 0.98 12.06
C ALA A 182 7.95 1.19 12.18
N SER A 183 8.57 1.90 11.23
CA SER A 183 10.00 2.26 11.32
C SER A 183 10.36 3.09 12.56
N TYR A 184 9.43 3.93 13.03
CA TYR A 184 9.59 4.72 14.25
C TYR A 184 9.27 3.92 15.53
N TYR A 185 8.58 2.80 15.42
CA TYR A 185 8.04 2.02 16.54
C TYR A 185 8.59 0.59 16.61
N GLY A 186 9.90 0.44 16.45
CA GLY A 186 10.59 -0.85 16.59
C GLY A 186 11.02 -1.51 15.27
N GLY A 187 10.66 -0.90 14.13
CA GLY A 187 11.05 -1.34 12.80
C GLY A 187 9.97 -2.15 12.11
N ILE A 188 10.00 -2.17 10.76
CA ILE A 188 9.05 -2.91 9.92
C ILE A 188 9.04 -4.40 10.30
N ASP A 189 10.22 -4.97 10.58
CA ASP A 189 10.35 -6.40 10.88
C ASP A 189 9.76 -6.81 12.25
N ALA A 190 9.48 -5.84 13.13
CA ALA A 190 8.84 -6.07 14.42
C ALA A 190 7.31 -6.17 14.33
N SER A 191 6.71 -5.79 13.19
CA SER A 191 5.27 -5.84 12.95
C SER A 191 4.98 -6.77 11.77
N PRO A 192 4.63 -8.05 12.02
CA PRO A 192 4.45 -9.06 10.97
C PRO A 192 3.49 -8.66 9.85
N GLU A 193 2.39 -7.98 10.18
CA GLU A 193 1.40 -7.49 9.23
C GLU A 193 1.98 -6.40 8.33
N ILE A 194 2.70 -5.44 8.93
CA ILE A 194 3.35 -4.34 8.18
C ILE A 194 4.49 -4.86 7.31
N LYS A 195 5.26 -5.83 7.82
CA LYS A 195 6.26 -6.53 7.01
C LYS A 195 5.61 -7.23 5.82
N ARG A 196 4.46 -7.88 6.00
CA ARG A 196 3.76 -8.55 4.89
C ARG A 196 3.20 -7.56 3.87
N ILE A 197 2.73 -6.38 4.31
CA ILE A 197 2.37 -5.26 3.43
C ILE A 197 3.56 -4.81 2.59
N TYR A 198 4.73 -4.61 3.21
CA TYR A 198 5.96 -4.28 2.50
C TYR A 198 6.32 -5.34 1.44
N GLU A 199 6.25 -6.61 1.80
CA GLU A 199 6.47 -7.74 0.88
C GLU A 199 5.46 -7.77 -0.26
N ALA A 200 4.19 -7.43 -0.01
CA ALA A 200 3.16 -7.35 -1.04
C ALA A 200 3.54 -6.32 -2.11
N PHE A 201 3.99 -5.13 -1.70
CA PHE A 201 4.42 -4.10 -2.64
C PHE A 201 5.69 -4.47 -3.44
N LEU A 202 6.59 -5.27 -2.87
CA LEU A 202 7.77 -5.78 -3.58
C LEU A 202 7.38 -6.65 -4.80
N THR A 203 6.18 -7.25 -4.78
CA THR A 203 5.66 -8.05 -5.91
C THR A 203 5.09 -7.19 -7.04
N GLY A 204 4.92 -5.89 -6.80
CA GLY A 204 4.25 -4.95 -7.69
C GLY A 204 2.73 -4.95 -7.60
N GLY A 205 2.13 -5.77 -6.72
CA GLY A 205 0.71 -5.73 -6.37
C GLY A 205 0.43 -4.84 -5.15
N ILE A 206 -0.79 -4.92 -4.65
CA ILE A 206 -1.19 -4.28 -3.38
C ILE A 206 -1.89 -5.27 -2.46
N PRO A 207 -1.70 -5.18 -1.13
CA PRO A 207 -2.48 -5.97 -0.20
C PRO A 207 -3.96 -5.56 -0.30
N CYS A 208 -4.86 -6.54 -0.31
CA CYS A 208 -6.28 -6.28 -0.58
C CYS A 208 -7.25 -7.02 0.33
N GLY A 209 -6.80 -7.68 1.39
CA GLY A 209 -7.70 -8.40 2.28
C GLY A 209 -7.01 -9.36 3.24
N TRP A 210 -7.79 -9.91 4.17
CA TRP A 210 -7.34 -10.88 5.15
C TRP A 210 -8.35 -12.02 5.30
N VAL A 211 -7.92 -13.25 5.10
CA VAL A 211 -8.75 -14.45 5.20
C VAL A 211 -8.22 -15.35 6.32
N GLY A 212 -9.11 -15.77 7.22
CA GLY A 212 -8.78 -16.63 8.35
C GLY A 212 -8.86 -15.92 9.71
N PRO A 213 -8.20 -16.46 10.75
CA PRO A 213 -8.21 -15.89 12.10
C PRO A 213 -7.55 -14.52 12.12
N LEU A 214 -7.96 -13.64 13.04
CA LEU A 214 -7.25 -12.39 13.29
C LEU A 214 -5.84 -12.65 13.86
N PRO A 215 -4.90 -11.69 13.80
CA PRO A 215 -3.56 -11.85 14.37
C PRO A 215 -3.53 -12.30 15.83
N GLU A 216 -4.39 -11.75 16.68
CA GLU A 216 -4.54 -12.10 18.10
C GLU A 216 -5.04 -13.54 18.32
N ASP A 217 -5.72 -14.09 17.32
CA ASP A 217 -6.22 -15.46 17.30
C ASP A 217 -5.24 -16.42 16.60
N GLY A 218 -4.01 -15.97 16.31
CA GLY A 218 -2.96 -16.76 15.68
C GLY A 218 -3.00 -16.77 14.14
N GLY A 219 -3.67 -15.80 13.52
CA GLY A 219 -3.63 -15.59 12.08
C GLY A 219 -2.22 -15.24 11.60
N ASP A 220 -1.69 -16.03 10.65
CA ASP A 220 -0.35 -15.85 10.08
C ASP A 220 -0.45 -14.93 8.85
N PRO A 221 0.18 -13.74 8.84
CA PRO A 221 0.12 -12.82 7.70
C PRO A 221 0.50 -13.47 6.36
N ASN A 222 1.42 -14.43 6.36
CA ASN A 222 1.85 -15.12 5.14
C ASN A 222 0.75 -15.97 4.51
N LYS A 223 -0.21 -16.45 5.32
CA LYS A 223 -1.31 -17.30 4.88
C LYS A 223 -2.62 -16.54 4.74
N CYS A 224 -2.77 -15.47 5.52
CA CYS A 224 -4.03 -14.75 5.63
C CYS A 224 -4.13 -13.55 4.71
N MET A 225 -3.03 -12.83 4.45
CA MET A 225 -3.06 -11.62 3.62
C MET A 225 -3.28 -11.96 2.15
N GLN A 226 -4.27 -11.34 1.53
CA GLN A 226 -4.59 -11.46 0.11
C GLN A 226 -3.90 -10.36 -0.68
N LEU A 227 -3.51 -10.67 -1.92
CA LEU A 227 -2.77 -9.79 -2.81
C LEU A 227 -3.56 -9.53 -4.10
N LEU A 228 -3.86 -8.27 -4.41
CA LEU A 228 -4.36 -7.87 -5.72
C LEU A 228 -3.18 -7.79 -6.70
N HIS A 229 -3.17 -8.67 -7.70
CA HIS A 229 -2.05 -8.83 -8.64
C HIS A 229 -2.50 -9.47 -9.95
N PHE A 230 -2.08 -8.92 -11.10
CA PHE A 230 -2.46 -9.41 -12.45
C PHE A 230 -1.29 -10.03 -13.23
N GLY A 231 -0.27 -10.50 -12.51
CA GLY A 231 0.83 -11.26 -13.07
C GLY A 231 0.39 -12.55 -13.75
N ARG A 232 1.32 -13.19 -14.46
CA ARG A 232 1.06 -14.51 -15.02
C ARG A 232 1.22 -15.60 -13.96
N SER A 233 0.26 -16.52 -13.90
CA SER A 233 0.42 -17.77 -13.15
C SER A 233 1.50 -18.64 -13.79
N SER A 234 2.20 -19.42 -12.95
CA SER A 234 3.18 -20.42 -13.36
C SER A 234 2.57 -21.61 -14.11
#